data_AF-A0A536YM15-F1
#
_entry.id   AF-A0A536YM15-F1
#
_cell.length_a   1.000
_cell.length_b   1.000
_cell.length_c   1.000
_cell.angle_alpha   90.00
_cell.angle_beta   90.00
_cell.angle_gamma   90.00
#
_symmetry.space_group_name_H-M   'P 1'
#
loop_
_entity.id
_entity.type
_entity.pdbx_description
1 polymer ?
#
loop_
_entity_poly.entity_id
_entity_poly.type
_entity_poly.pdbx_seq_one_letter_code
_entity_poly.pdbx_strand_id
1 'polypeptide(L)'
;MAISPTDDSAIESWESVAYFSMEIGLEKSIPTYAGGLGVLAGDTVRSAADMSVPLVAVSLVHRKGYFRQRLDAAGNQTEEPVDWPVAERLASLAPRVTVAIEGRRVQLRAWRYDVRGISGHVVPVLFLDADLPENAAEDRCLTDHLYGGDARYRLCQEVILGIGGVRMLRALGYRNIRRFHMNEGHAGLLTLELAHEKARERGETTITREVVQTIKPLCVFTTHTPVVAGHDQFPLTLVASVITGYGHDFDERAREFCLDGVLNMTQLALDHSHYVNGVAKRHGEVARQMFAQRMIDSI
;
A
#
# COMPACT_ATOMS: atom_id res chain seq x y z
N MET A 1 7.86 35.19 -8.11
CA MET A 1 9.00 34.73 -8.92
C MET A 1 8.67 33.31 -9.34
N ALA A 2 8.32 33.12 -10.62
CA ALA A 2 7.78 31.87 -11.13
C ALA A 2 8.84 30.77 -11.10
N ILE A 3 8.50 29.60 -10.57
CA ILE A 3 9.37 28.42 -10.57
C ILE A 3 9.30 27.83 -11.98
N SER A 4 10.45 27.80 -12.64
CA SER A 4 10.66 27.19 -13.95
C SER A 4 10.46 25.67 -13.88
N PRO A 5 9.84 25.02 -14.89
CA PRO A 5 9.83 23.57 -15.00
C PRO A 5 11.19 23.12 -15.56
N THR A 6 12.07 22.62 -14.71
CA THR A 6 13.36 22.05 -15.15
C THR A 6 13.30 20.53 -15.16
N ASP A 7 13.61 20.01 -16.35
CA ASP A 7 14.21 18.72 -16.70
C ASP A 7 13.45 17.41 -16.40
N ASP A 8 12.96 16.86 -17.50
CA ASP A 8 12.49 15.49 -17.71
C ASP A 8 13.69 14.51 -17.86
N SER A 9 14.74 14.68 -17.05
CA SER A 9 15.82 13.69 -16.96
C SER A 9 15.30 12.52 -16.16
N ALA A 10 15.26 11.33 -16.76
CA ALA A 10 14.95 10.08 -16.06
C ALA A 10 15.75 10.03 -14.75
N ILE A 11 15.04 10.17 -13.63
CA ILE A 11 15.63 10.00 -12.31
C ILE A 11 16.12 8.56 -12.27
N GLU A 12 17.44 8.34 -12.37
CA GLU A 12 18.02 7.09 -11.91
C GLU A 12 17.71 7.02 -10.42
N SER A 13 16.64 6.31 -10.07
CA SER A 13 16.18 6.19 -8.69
C SER A 13 17.21 5.34 -7.93
N TRP A 14 17.92 5.96 -6.98
CA TRP A 14 18.87 5.26 -6.09
C TRP A 14 18.16 4.57 -4.94
N GLU A 15 16.85 4.78 -4.81
CA GLU A 15 15.97 4.15 -3.84
C GLU A 15 16.03 2.63 -4.00
N SER A 16 16.37 1.96 -2.90
CA SER A 16 16.51 0.51 -2.85
C SER A 16 15.39 -0.14 -2.04
N VAL A 17 14.63 0.65 -1.29
CA VAL A 17 13.50 0.20 -0.48
C VAL A 17 12.24 0.94 -0.90
N ALA A 18 11.16 0.20 -1.16
CA ALA A 18 9.82 0.74 -1.29
C ALA A 18 9.00 0.34 -0.06
N TYR A 19 8.52 1.32 0.70
CA TYR A 19 7.76 1.12 1.94
C TYR A 19 6.28 1.40 1.70
N PHE A 20 5.44 0.39 1.87
CA PHE A 20 4.01 0.47 1.61
C PHE A 20 3.24 0.49 2.93
N SER A 21 2.36 1.49 3.09
CA SER A 21 1.46 1.53 4.23
C SER A 21 0.10 2.13 3.86
N MET A 22 -0.96 1.55 4.42
CA MET A 22 -2.32 2.05 4.26
C MET A 22 -2.51 3.41 4.90
N GLU A 23 -1.75 3.72 5.96
CA GLU A 23 -1.77 5.02 6.63
C GLU A 23 -0.36 5.55 6.90
N ILE A 24 -0.21 6.87 6.88
CA ILE A 24 1.05 7.55 7.20
C ILE A 24 0.79 8.92 7.82
N GLY A 25 1.36 9.16 9.00
CA GLY A 25 1.25 10.42 9.73
C GLY A 25 2.46 11.31 9.44
N LEU A 26 2.29 12.31 8.58
CA LEU A 26 3.38 13.23 8.19
C LEU A 26 3.28 14.57 8.91
N GLU A 27 2.12 15.21 8.79
CA GLU A 27 1.80 16.47 9.45
C GLU A 27 0.29 16.58 9.62
N LYS A 28 -0.14 17.42 10.56
CA LYS A 28 -1.57 17.59 10.89
C LYS A 28 -2.44 18.01 9.70
N SER A 29 -1.86 18.67 8.70
CA SER A 29 -2.59 19.19 7.53
C SER A 29 -2.79 18.15 6.42
N ILE A 30 -2.18 16.96 6.57
CA ILE A 30 -2.29 15.82 5.66
C ILE A 30 -2.92 14.65 6.46
N PRO A 31 -4.26 14.52 6.46
CA PRO A 31 -5.00 13.59 7.32
C PRO A 31 -4.99 12.15 6.79
N THR A 32 -3.82 11.59 6.51
CA THR A 32 -3.63 10.26 5.91
C THR A 32 -3.39 9.15 6.94
N TYR A 33 -3.79 9.36 8.20
CA TYR A 33 -3.67 8.35 9.26
C TYR A 33 -4.79 8.46 10.30
N ALA A 34 -5.01 7.34 11.00
CA ALA A 34 -6.01 7.16 12.04
C ALA A 34 -5.39 6.86 13.41
N GLY A 35 -4.23 6.20 13.47
CA GLY A 35 -3.68 5.74 14.75
C GLY A 35 -2.17 5.50 14.77
N GLY A 36 -1.76 4.61 15.67
CA GLY A 36 -0.34 4.35 15.97
C GLY A 36 0.44 3.73 14.81
N LEU A 37 -0.21 2.95 13.95
CA LEU A 37 0.43 2.35 12.76
C LEU A 37 0.90 3.45 11.79
N GLY A 38 0.08 4.47 11.57
CA GLY A 38 0.40 5.61 10.70
C GLY A 38 1.42 6.56 11.33
N VAL A 39 1.38 6.78 12.65
CA VAL A 39 2.43 7.52 13.36
C VAL A 39 3.78 6.82 13.17
N LEU A 40 3.83 5.50 13.40
CA LEU A 40 5.03 4.71 13.19
C LEU A 40 5.52 4.74 11.74
N ALA A 41 4.61 4.68 10.76
CA ALA A 41 4.97 4.82 9.35
C ALA A 41 5.63 6.19 9.07
N GLY A 42 5.09 7.26 9.66
CA GLY A 42 5.65 8.60 9.59
C GLY A 42 7.05 8.69 10.21
N ASP A 43 7.20 8.19 11.44
CA ASP A 43 8.48 8.13 12.16
C ASP A 43 9.52 7.28 11.42
N THR A 44 9.09 6.19 10.78
CA THR A 44 9.95 5.32 9.95
C THR A 44 10.49 6.09 8.75
N VAL A 45 9.61 6.79 8.03
CA VAL A 45 9.99 7.62 6.89
C VAL A 45 10.90 8.78 7.31
N ARG A 46 10.61 9.43 8.45
CA ARG A 46 11.45 10.50 8.99
C ARG A 46 12.83 9.99 9.39
N SER A 47 12.89 8.85 10.07
CA SER A 47 14.15 8.21 10.46
C SER A 47 14.97 7.80 9.25
N ALA A 48 14.33 7.25 8.21
CA ALA A 48 14.98 6.95 6.94
C ALA A 48 15.58 8.21 6.30
N ALA A 49 14.85 9.33 6.34
CA ALA A 49 15.35 10.61 5.85
C ALA A 49 16.55 11.11 6.67
N ASP A 50 16.47 11.08 8.00
CA ASP A 50 17.56 11.52 8.89
C ASP A 50 18.83 10.67 8.72
N MET A 51 18.66 9.36 8.50
CA MET A 51 19.75 8.40 8.31
C MET A 51 20.22 8.27 6.85
N SER A 52 19.60 9.00 5.93
CA SER A 52 19.88 8.93 4.49
C SER A 52 19.70 7.53 3.88
N VAL A 53 18.70 6.79 4.38
CA VAL A 53 18.31 5.49 3.85
C VAL A 53 17.57 5.70 2.52
N PRO A 54 18.01 5.08 1.41
CA PRO A 54 17.42 5.29 0.09
C PRO A 54 16.06 4.57 -0.01
N LEU A 55 15.01 5.26 0.43
CA LEU A 55 13.64 4.76 0.58
C LEU A 55 12.65 5.64 -0.19
N VAL A 56 11.63 5.02 -0.77
CA VAL A 56 10.42 5.68 -1.27
C VAL A 56 9.21 5.07 -0.56
N ALA A 57 8.30 5.90 -0.06
CA ALA A 57 7.07 5.43 0.60
C ALA A 57 5.87 5.52 -0.34
N VAL A 58 4.92 4.59 -0.20
CA VAL A 58 3.68 4.52 -0.98
C VAL A 58 2.50 4.37 -0.04
N SER A 59 1.50 5.22 -0.21
CA SER A 59 0.24 5.21 0.53
C SER A 59 -0.93 5.68 -0.36
N LEU A 60 -2.13 5.76 0.21
CA LEU A 60 -3.31 6.32 -0.46
C LEU A 60 -3.56 7.74 0.02
N VAL A 61 -4.11 8.59 -0.85
CA VAL A 61 -4.30 10.01 -0.52
C VAL A 61 -5.37 10.24 0.55
N HIS A 62 -6.37 9.36 0.71
CA HIS A 62 -7.48 9.53 1.68
C HIS A 62 -8.08 10.95 1.66
N ARG A 63 -8.79 11.29 0.57
CA ARG A 63 -9.36 12.63 0.33
C ARG A 63 -10.27 13.15 1.44
N LYS A 64 -10.85 12.25 2.23
CA LYS A 64 -11.75 12.54 3.35
C LYS A 64 -11.15 12.14 4.71
N GLY A 65 -9.89 11.71 4.73
CA GLY A 65 -9.16 11.24 5.91
C GLY A 65 -9.82 10.03 6.59
N TYR A 66 -9.57 9.86 7.88
CA TYR A 66 -10.30 8.91 8.72
C TYR A 66 -11.69 9.47 9.07
N PHE A 67 -11.72 10.47 9.96
CA PHE A 67 -12.87 11.35 10.18
C PHE A 67 -12.44 12.56 11.02
N ARG A 68 -13.27 13.61 11.03
CA ARG A 68 -13.24 14.70 12.00
C ARG A 68 -14.30 14.42 13.07
N GLN A 69 -13.84 14.27 14.32
CA GLN A 69 -14.72 14.07 15.46
C GLN A 69 -15.40 15.40 15.83
N ARG A 70 -16.72 15.35 16.07
CA ARG A 70 -17.47 16.40 16.75
C ARG A 70 -18.19 15.82 17.96
N LEU A 71 -18.14 16.54 19.06
CA LEU A 71 -18.87 16.23 20.27
C LEU A 71 -19.98 17.27 20.46
N ASP A 72 -21.22 16.83 20.61
CA ASP A 72 -22.32 17.72 20.96
C ASP A 72 -22.31 18.09 22.45
N ALA A 73 -23.22 18.97 22.87
CA ALA A 73 -23.30 19.42 24.27
C ALA A 73 -23.64 18.30 25.27
N ALA A 74 -24.18 17.17 24.80
CA ALA A 74 -24.48 16.00 25.61
C ALA A 74 -23.33 14.96 25.61
N GLY A 75 -22.24 15.22 24.88
CA GLY A 75 -21.10 14.32 24.76
C GLY A 75 -21.27 13.22 23.70
N ASN A 76 -22.30 13.29 22.84
CA ASN A 76 -22.44 12.34 21.75
C ASN A 76 -21.45 12.67 20.62
N GLN A 77 -20.81 11.63 20.09
CA GLN A 77 -19.93 11.73 18.95
C GLN A 77 -20.71 11.74 17.63
N THR A 78 -20.30 12.64 16.74
CA THR A 78 -20.62 12.60 15.31
C THR A 78 -19.33 12.69 14.51
N GLU A 79 -19.35 12.12 13.32
CA GLU A 79 -18.18 11.97 12.45
C GLU A 79 -18.43 12.69 11.14
N GLU A 80 -17.48 13.52 10.72
CA GLU A 80 -17.53 14.26 9.47
C GLU A 80 -16.31 13.95 8.60
N PRO A 81 -16.45 13.96 7.26
CA PRO A 81 -15.29 13.93 6.37
C PRO A 81 -14.30 15.07 6.67
N VAL A 82 -13.01 14.78 6.55
CA VAL A 82 -11.96 15.81 6.60
C VAL A 82 -11.80 16.42 5.22
N ASP A 83 -12.19 17.68 5.05
CA ASP A 83 -11.85 18.44 3.84
C ASP A 83 -10.44 19.01 3.95
N TRP A 84 -9.58 18.70 2.98
CA TRP A 84 -8.21 19.20 2.93
C TRP A 84 -7.72 19.38 1.48
N PRO A 85 -6.96 20.47 1.20
CA PRO A 85 -6.63 20.83 -0.17
C PRO A 85 -5.43 20.03 -0.70
N VAL A 86 -5.70 18.81 -1.18
CA VAL A 86 -4.68 17.87 -1.69
C VAL A 86 -3.68 18.55 -2.63
N ALA A 87 -4.16 19.31 -3.61
CA ALA A 87 -3.32 19.94 -4.63
C ALA A 87 -2.50 21.15 -4.13
N GLU A 88 -2.84 21.71 -2.97
CA GLU A 88 -2.06 22.76 -2.32
C GLU A 88 -0.97 22.18 -1.41
N ARG A 89 -1.15 20.94 -0.94
CA ARG A 89 -0.26 20.27 0.01
C ARG A 89 0.72 19.30 -0.65
N LEU A 90 0.32 18.71 -1.77
CA LEU A 90 1.09 17.68 -2.46
C LEU A 90 1.39 18.08 -3.90
N ALA A 91 2.58 17.73 -4.38
CA ALA A 91 2.95 17.95 -5.77
C ALA A 91 2.33 16.86 -6.67
N SER A 92 1.67 17.24 -7.77
CA SER A 92 1.14 16.26 -8.71
C SER A 92 2.25 15.66 -9.56
N LEU A 93 2.20 14.34 -9.78
CA LEU A 93 3.13 13.65 -10.67
C LEU A 93 2.47 13.36 -12.02
N ALA A 94 3.24 13.48 -13.10
CA ALA A 94 2.75 13.32 -14.47
C ALA A 94 2.31 11.88 -14.80
N PRO A 95 3.03 10.81 -14.41
CA PRO A 95 2.65 9.46 -14.76
C PRO A 95 1.24 9.07 -14.31
N ARG A 96 0.62 8.20 -15.11
CA ARG A 96 -0.68 7.57 -14.85
C ARG A 96 -0.51 6.07 -15.00
N VAL A 97 -1.19 5.32 -14.15
CA VAL A 97 -1.24 3.85 -14.25
C VAL A 97 -2.69 3.38 -14.22
N THR A 98 -2.93 2.14 -14.61
CA THR A 98 -4.26 1.52 -14.57
C THR A 98 -4.21 0.26 -13.73
N VAL A 99 -5.22 0.07 -12.89
CA VAL A 99 -5.56 -1.21 -12.26
C VAL A 99 -6.91 -1.70 -12.79
N ALA A 100 -7.12 -3.00 -12.81
CA ALA A 100 -8.38 -3.59 -13.22
C ALA A 100 -9.16 -4.00 -11.96
N ILE A 101 -10.32 -3.38 -11.76
CA ILE A 101 -11.20 -3.60 -10.61
C ILE A 101 -12.57 -3.97 -11.19
N GLU A 102 -13.06 -5.18 -10.91
CA GLU A 102 -14.36 -5.66 -11.40
C GLU A 102 -14.49 -5.60 -12.94
N GLY A 103 -13.40 -5.91 -13.64
CA GLY A 103 -13.30 -5.82 -15.10
C GLY A 103 -13.21 -4.38 -15.64
N ARG A 104 -13.35 -3.37 -14.78
CA ARG A 104 -13.28 -1.95 -15.14
C ARG A 104 -11.84 -1.47 -15.02
N ARG A 105 -11.45 -0.57 -15.92
CA ARG A 105 -10.12 0.06 -15.91
C ARG A 105 -10.15 1.31 -15.03
N VAL A 106 -9.54 1.22 -13.86
CA VAL A 106 -9.42 2.35 -12.92
C VAL A 106 -8.05 3.00 -13.11
N GLN A 107 -8.04 4.24 -13.59
CA GLN A 107 -6.84 5.06 -13.71
C GLN A 107 -6.44 5.62 -12.35
N LEU A 108 -5.12 5.69 -12.10
CA LEU A 108 -4.55 6.23 -10.89
C LEU A 108 -3.55 7.32 -11.24
N ARG A 109 -3.57 8.41 -10.47
CA ARG A 109 -2.48 9.38 -10.39
C ARG A 109 -1.71 9.20 -9.09
N ALA A 110 -0.54 9.82 -9.02
CA ALA A 110 0.20 9.96 -7.78
C ALA A 110 0.42 11.43 -7.43
N TRP A 111 0.43 11.69 -6.13
CA TRP A 111 0.90 12.91 -5.52
C TRP A 111 2.21 12.63 -4.77
N ARG A 112 3.03 13.65 -4.57
CA ARG A 112 4.32 13.56 -3.86
C ARG A 112 4.39 14.55 -2.70
N TYR A 113 4.86 14.04 -1.56
CA TYR A 113 5.33 14.83 -0.43
C TYR A 113 6.79 14.45 -0.13
N ASP A 114 7.64 15.43 0.14
CA ASP A 114 9.05 15.20 0.43
C ASP A 114 9.33 15.33 1.92
N VAL A 115 9.69 14.22 2.57
CA VAL A 115 10.17 14.24 3.95
C VAL A 115 11.67 14.49 3.94
N ARG A 116 12.07 15.68 4.44
CA ARG A 116 13.48 16.07 4.53
C ARG A 116 14.03 15.73 5.91
N GLY A 117 15.11 14.96 5.92
CA GLY A 117 15.86 14.64 7.13
C GLY A 117 16.88 15.71 7.50
N ILE A 118 17.46 15.59 8.69
CA ILE A 118 18.48 16.51 9.22
C ILE A 118 19.77 16.52 8.38
N SER A 119 20.06 15.44 7.64
CA SER A 119 21.19 15.36 6.71
C SER A 119 20.96 16.11 5.40
N GLY A 120 19.73 16.60 5.18
CA GLY A 120 19.27 17.14 3.91
C GLY A 120 18.77 16.09 2.91
N HIS A 121 18.96 14.79 3.20
CA HIS A 121 18.38 13.70 2.40
C HIS A 121 16.85 13.78 2.40
N VAL A 122 16.25 13.38 1.28
CA VAL A 122 14.81 13.46 1.06
C VAL A 122 14.28 12.07 0.78
N VAL A 123 13.25 11.69 1.53
CA VAL A 123 12.45 10.49 1.26
C VAL A 123 11.14 10.94 0.61
N PRO A 124 10.88 10.57 -0.66
CA PRO A 124 9.61 10.83 -1.30
C PRO A 124 8.52 9.92 -0.75
N VAL A 125 7.37 10.51 -0.42
CA VAL A 125 6.12 9.81 -0.08
C VAL A 125 5.13 10.01 -1.21
N LEU A 126 4.72 8.90 -1.82
CA LEU A 126 3.79 8.85 -2.93
C LEU A 126 2.39 8.53 -2.42
N PHE A 127 1.41 9.35 -2.78
CA PHE A 127 0.01 9.14 -2.46
C PHE A 127 -0.79 8.83 -3.73
N LEU A 128 -1.33 7.61 -3.81
CA LEU A 128 -2.15 7.18 -4.94
C LEU A 128 -3.58 7.72 -4.80
N ASP A 129 -4.16 8.10 -5.93
CA ASP A 129 -5.47 8.76 -5.98
C ASP A 129 -6.25 8.30 -7.22
N ALA A 130 -7.48 7.83 -6.98
CA ALA A 130 -8.40 7.38 -8.01
C ALA A 130 -9.40 8.48 -8.44
N ASP A 131 -9.40 9.65 -7.81
CA ASP A 131 -10.30 10.75 -8.17
C ASP A 131 -9.84 11.45 -9.46
N LEU A 132 -10.18 10.80 -10.57
CA LEU A 132 -9.90 11.21 -11.94
C LEU A 132 -11.21 11.20 -12.74
N PRO A 133 -11.47 12.22 -13.58
CA PRO A 133 -12.70 12.30 -14.36
C PRO A 133 -12.88 11.16 -15.36
N GLU A 134 -11.79 10.47 -15.72
CA GLU A 134 -11.81 9.29 -16.59
C GLU A 134 -12.35 8.04 -15.92
N ASN A 135 -12.43 8.03 -14.58
CA ASN A 135 -12.96 6.91 -13.80
C ASN A 135 -14.46 7.05 -13.57
N ALA A 136 -15.15 5.91 -13.39
CA ALA A 136 -16.55 5.92 -12.98
C ALA A 136 -16.70 6.59 -11.61
N ALA A 137 -17.86 7.20 -11.35
CA ALA A 137 -18.11 7.94 -10.12
C ALA A 137 -17.84 7.11 -8.85
N GLU A 138 -18.18 5.81 -8.87
CA GLU A 138 -17.93 4.88 -7.78
C GLU A 138 -16.44 4.56 -7.57
N ASP A 139 -15.62 4.60 -8.61
CA ASP A 139 -14.18 4.33 -8.50
C ASP A 139 -13.39 5.53 -8.01
N ARG A 140 -13.87 6.75 -8.33
CA ARG A 140 -13.27 8.00 -7.88
C ARG A 140 -13.23 8.09 -6.36
N CYS A 141 -14.22 7.50 -5.70
CA CYS A 141 -14.33 7.48 -4.24
C CYS A 141 -13.45 6.42 -3.56
N LEU A 142 -12.78 5.52 -4.29
CA LEU A 142 -12.00 4.42 -3.68
C LEU A 142 -10.81 4.91 -2.85
N THR A 143 -10.40 6.17 -2.98
CA THR A 143 -9.34 6.79 -2.18
C THR A 143 -9.86 7.92 -1.29
N ASP A 144 -11.13 7.86 -0.88
CA ASP A 144 -11.75 8.87 -0.01
C ASP A 144 -11.44 8.65 1.47
N HIS A 145 -11.96 7.56 2.04
CA HIS A 145 -11.90 7.30 3.47
C HIS A 145 -10.83 6.26 3.83
N LEU A 146 -10.03 6.56 4.85
CA LEU A 146 -9.19 5.58 5.53
C LEU A 146 -10.07 4.70 6.43
N TYR A 147 -9.97 3.37 6.32
CA TYR A 147 -10.75 2.40 7.11
C TYR A 147 -12.27 2.61 7.07
N GLY A 148 -12.79 3.12 5.95
CA GLY A 148 -14.23 3.27 5.71
C GLY A 148 -14.82 2.19 4.81
N GLY A 149 -16.10 2.39 4.46
CA GLY A 149 -16.81 1.58 3.46
C GLY A 149 -17.11 0.16 3.93
N ASP A 150 -17.28 -0.74 2.96
CA ASP A 150 -17.54 -2.16 3.15
C ASP A 150 -16.33 -3.02 2.74
N ALA A 151 -16.48 -4.35 2.80
CA ALA A 151 -15.42 -5.28 2.41
C ALA A 151 -14.95 -5.09 0.96
N ARG A 152 -15.88 -4.74 0.03
CA ARG A 152 -15.53 -4.44 -1.36
C ARG A 152 -14.64 -3.21 -1.44
N TYR A 153 -15.05 -2.12 -0.78
CA TYR A 153 -14.30 -0.87 -0.73
C TYR A 153 -12.89 -1.10 -0.18
N ARG A 154 -12.77 -1.83 0.94
CA ARG A 154 -11.49 -2.20 1.55
C ARG A 154 -10.60 -3.00 0.58
N LEU A 155 -11.12 -4.03 -0.07
CA LEU A 155 -10.34 -4.81 -1.03
C LEU A 155 -9.90 -3.96 -2.24
N CYS A 156 -10.75 -3.07 -2.73
CA CYS A 156 -10.40 -2.14 -3.81
C CYS A 156 -9.25 -1.20 -3.39
N GLN A 157 -9.25 -0.70 -2.15
CA GLN A 157 -8.14 0.08 -1.62
C GLN A 157 -6.83 -0.70 -1.60
N GLU A 158 -6.87 -1.98 -1.21
CA GLU A 158 -5.69 -2.83 -1.16
C GLU A 158 -5.18 -3.20 -2.57
N VAL A 159 -6.08 -3.32 -3.56
CA VAL A 159 -5.70 -3.41 -4.98
C VAL A 159 -4.97 -2.15 -5.42
N ILE A 160 -5.51 -0.97 -5.10
CA ILE A 160 -4.88 0.31 -5.46
C ILE A 160 -3.52 0.44 -4.77
N LEU A 161 -3.42 0.15 -3.48
CA LEU A 161 -2.19 0.27 -2.70
C LEU A 161 -1.13 -0.74 -3.17
N GLY A 162 -1.46 -2.03 -3.21
CA GLY A 162 -0.52 -3.09 -3.53
C GLY A 162 -0.17 -3.13 -5.01
N ILE A 163 -1.17 -3.38 -5.87
CA ILE A 163 -0.97 -3.53 -7.32
C ILE A 163 -0.70 -2.17 -7.97
N GLY A 164 -1.57 -1.19 -7.69
CA GLY A 164 -1.43 0.16 -8.23
C GLY A 164 -0.14 0.85 -7.80
N GLY A 165 0.31 0.62 -6.57
CA GLY A 165 1.56 1.16 -6.05
C GLY A 165 2.80 0.59 -6.73
N VAL A 166 2.88 -0.72 -6.96
CA VAL A 166 3.99 -1.32 -7.73
C VAL A 166 4.01 -0.76 -9.16
N ARG A 167 2.86 -0.71 -9.84
CA ARG A 167 2.76 -0.14 -11.19
C ARG A 167 3.20 1.32 -11.22
N MET A 168 2.78 2.11 -10.23
CA MET A 168 3.14 3.52 -10.13
C MET A 168 4.65 3.71 -9.92
N LEU A 169 5.26 2.90 -9.05
CA LEU A 169 6.72 2.88 -8.88
C LEU A 169 7.42 2.62 -10.22
N ARG A 170 6.98 1.64 -11.01
CA ARG A 170 7.56 1.38 -12.35
C ARG A 170 7.38 2.56 -13.30
N ALA A 171 6.19 3.16 -13.32
CA ALA A 171 5.89 4.30 -14.19
C ALA A 171 6.71 5.55 -13.84
N LEU A 172 7.08 5.70 -12.57
CA LEU A 172 7.95 6.77 -12.07
C LEU A 172 9.45 6.45 -12.22
N GLY A 173 9.81 5.28 -12.74
CA GLY A 173 11.21 4.90 -12.98
C GLY A 173 11.88 4.11 -11.85
N TYR A 174 11.16 3.80 -10.76
CA TYR A 174 11.67 2.98 -9.65
C TYR A 174 11.80 1.50 -10.04
N ARG A 175 12.82 1.18 -10.83
CA ARG A 175 13.08 -0.17 -11.37
C ARG A 175 14.06 -0.97 -10.52
N ASN A 176 14.89 -0.31 -9.72
CA ASN A 176 15.98 -0.93 -8.96
C ASN A 176 15.65 -1.20 -7.48
N ILE A 177 14.37 -1.25 -7.12
CA ILE A 177 13.92 -1.57 -5.75
C ILE A 177 14.37 -2.99 -5.39
N ARG A 178 15.16 -3.09 -4.31
CA ARG A 178 15.68 -4.36 -3.77
C ARG A 178 14.78 -4.95 -2.69
N ARG A 179 14.02 -4.11 -1.98
CA ARG A 179 13.12 -4.52 -0.90
C ARG A 179 11.78 -3.79 -0.99
N PHE A 180 10.69 -4.53 -0.88
CA PHE A 180 9.33 -4.06 -0.71
C PHE A 180 8.90 -4.36 0.72
N HIS A 181 8.74 -3.33 1.53
CA HIS A 181 8.35 -3.44 2.93
C HIS A 181 6.85 -3.17 3.05
N MET A 182 6.10 -4.17 3.49
CA MET A 182 4.68 -4.09 3.81
C MET A 182 4.49 -3.78 5.29
N ASN A 183 3.94 -2.61 5.59
CA ASN A 183 3.55 -2.20 6.93
C ASN A 183 2.11 -2.65 7.22
N GLU A 184 1.96 -3.81 7.85
CA GLU A 184 0.72 -4.59 7.97
C GLU A 184 0.18 -5.14 6.64
N GLY A 185 -0.80 -6.06 6.71
CA GLY A 185 -1.25 -6.89 5.58
C GLY A 185 -1.87 -6.13 4.41
N HIS A 186 -2.24 -4.86 4.58
CA HIS A 186 -3.00 -4.07 3.61
C HIS A 186 -2.33 -3.93 2.22
N ALA A 187 -1.00 -4.05 2.16
CA ALA A 187 -0.26 -3.98 0.91
C ALA A 187 0.09 -5.36 0.32
N GLY A 188 -0.45 -6.45 0.89
CA GLY A 188 -0.10 -7.83 0.52
C GLY A 188 -0.26 -8.16 -0.97
N LEU A 189 -1.21 -7.51 -1.65
CA LEU A 189 -1.43 -7.66 -3.10
C LEU A 189 -0.26 -7.14 -3.97
N LEU A 190 0.72 -6.41 -3.40
CA LEU A 190 1.96 -6.11 -4.12
C LEU A 190 2.70 -7.39 -4.52
N THR A 191 2.57 -8.46 -3.74
CA THR A 191 3.22 -9.75 -4.02
C THR A 191 2.64 -10.39 -5.28
N LEU A 192 1.35 -10.21 -5.55
CA LEU A 192 0.69 -10.64 -6.78
C LEU A 192 1.26 -9.91 -8.00
N GLU A 193 1.39 -8.58 -7.91
CA GLU A 193 1.92 -7.77 -9.01
C GLU A 193 3.39 -8.06 -9.28
N LEU A 194 4.22 -8.25 -8.24
CA LEU A 194 5.62 -8.64 -8.40
C LEU A 194 5.76 -10.02 -9.06
N ALA A 195 4.91 -10.99 -8.67
CA ALA A 195 4.88 -12.30 -9.30
C ALA A 195 4.43 -12.21 -10.77
N HIS A 196 3.47 -11.33 -11.08
CA HIS A 196 3.05 -11.05 -12.46
C HIS A 196 4.18 -10.48 -13.32
N GLU A 197 4.87 -9.45 -12.83
CA GLU A 197 6.02 -8.86 -13.51
C GLU A 197 7.06 -9.94 -13.81
N LYS A 198 7.39 -10.77 -12.82
CA LYS A 198 8.42 -11.81 -12.94
C LYS A 198 8.05 -12.94 -13.90
N ALA A 199 6.79 -13.39 -13.88
CA ALA A 199 6.30 -14.39 -14.83
C ALA A 199 6.43 -13.86 -16.26
N ARG A 200 6.02 -12.60 -16.50
CA ARG A 200 6.11 -11.97 -17.82
C ARG A 200 7.53 -11.77 -18.31
N GLU A 201 8.46 -11.38 -17.44
CA GLU A 201 9.90 -11.30 -17.77
C GLU A 201 10.46 -12.64 -18.25
N ARG A 202 9.92 -13.76 -17.76
CA ARG A 202 10.31 -15.11 -18.14
C ARG A 202 9.55 -15.66 -19.36
N GLY A 203 8.59 -14.91 -19.89
CA GLY A 203 7.68 -15.39 -20.93
C GLY A 203 6.70 -16.45 -20.44
N GLU A 204 6.49 -16.56 -19.12
CA GLU A 204 5.50 -17.47 -18.53
C GLU A 204 4.10 -16.87 -18.64
N THR A 205 3.11 -17.71 -18.94
CA THR A 205 1.69 -17.31 -19.04
C THR A 205 0.93 -17.48 -17.73
N THR A 206 1.56 -18.05 -16.69
CA THR A 206 0.94 -18.29 -15.37
C THR A 206 1.92 -17.96 -14.24
N ILE A 207 1.43 -17.59 -13.05
CA ILE A 207 2.29 -17.50 -11.85
C ILE A 207 2.56 -18.90 -11.32
N THR A 208 3.75 -19.43 -11.58
CA THR A 208 4.20 -20.70 -11.02
C THR A 208 4.66 -20.56 -9.57
N ARG A 209 4.73 -21.66 -8.83
CA ARG A 209 5.28 -21.67 -7.47
C ARG A 209 6.74 -21.22 -7.48
N GLU A 210 7.47 -21.57 -8.53
CA GLU A 210 8.83 -21.18 -8.81
C GLU A 210 8.96 -19.65 -8.96
N VAL A 211 8.04 -19.01 -9.69
CA VAL A 211 7.96 -17.54 -9.77
C VAL A 211 7.72 -16.94 -8.39
N VAL A 212 6.76 -17.46 -7.62
CA VAL A 212 6.48 -16.98 -6.25
C VAL A 212 7.72 -17.08 -5.36
N GLN A 213 8.49 -18.17 -5.42
CA GLN A 213 9.72 -18.29 -4.63
C GLN A 213 10.76 -17.20 -4.97
N THR A 214 10.75 -16.69 -6.21
CA THR A 214 11.74 -15.69 -6.63
C THR A 214 11.43 -14.27 -6.15
N ILE A 215 10.17 -13.98 -5.78
CA ILE A 215 9.79 -12.67 -5.23
C ILE A 215 9.93 -12.61 -3.71
N LYS A 216 9.93 -13.75 -3.00
CA LYS A 216 10.04 -13.77 -1.54
C LYS A 216 11.25 -12.99 -1.00
N PRO A 217 12.47 -13.12 -1.58
CA PRO A 217 13.65 -12.36 -1.13
C PRO A 217 13.52 -10.84 -1.30
N LEU A 218 12.55 -10.37 -2.10
CA LEU A 218 12.26 -8.95 -2.28
C LEU A 218 11.33 -8.42 -1.19
N CYS A 219 10.57 -9.27 -0.50
CA CYS A 219 9.49 -8.82 0.37
C CYS A 219 9.87 -8.90 1.85
N VAL A 220 9.53 -7.84 2.58
CA VAL A 220 9.67 -7.68 4.03
C VAL A 220 8.29 -7.36 4.59
N PHE A 221 7.89 -8.02 5.67
CA PHE A 221 6.58 -7.81 6.29
C PHE A 221 6.70 -7.50 7.77
N THR A 222 6.03 -6.44 8.21
CA THR A 222 5.87 -6.13 9.64
C THR A 222 4.41 -6.27 10.01
N THR A 223 4.12 -7.06 11.05
CA THR A 223 2.78 -7.16 11.63
C THR A 223 2.72 -6.43 12.96
N HIS A 224 1.60 -5.74 13.20
CA HIS A 224 1.32 -4.97 14.42
C HIS A 224 0.12 -5.53 15.18
N THR A 225 -0.68 -6.34 14.50
CA THR A 225 -1.96 -6.83 14.99
C THR A 225 -1.80 -8.13 15.78
N PRO A 226 -2.14 -8.16 17.08
CA PRO A 226 -2.00 -9.36 17.92
C PRO A 226 -3.27 -10.22 17.98
N VAL A 227 -4.28 -9.95 17.14
CA VAL A 227 -5.59 -10.62 17.16
C VAL A 227 -6.14 -10.87 15.77
N VAL A 228 -6.76 -12.04 15.57
CA VAL A 228 -7.24 -12.48 14.24
C VAL A 228 -8.25 -11.51 13.62
N ALA A 229 -9.10 -10.90 14.46
CA ALA A 229 -10.14 -9.97 14.03
C ALA A 229 -9.61 -8.66 13.42
N GLY A 230 -8.34 -8.32 13.61
CA GLY A 230 -7.73 -7.12 13.02
C GLY A 230 -7.10 -7.37 11.65
N HIS A 231 -7.14 -8.60 11.12
CA HIS A 231 -6.61 -8.90 9.79
C HIS A 231 -7.72 -8.85 8.75
N ASP A 232 -7.51 -8.06 7.69
CA ASP A 232 -8.42 -7.99 6.55
C ASP A 232 -8.55 -9.37 5.88
N GLN A 233 -9.80 -9.82 5.78
CA GLN A 233 -10.19 -11.13 5.25
C GLN A 233 -11.35 -10.97 4.28
N PHE A 234 -11.18 -11.49 3.07
CA PHE A 234 -12.16 -11.32 1.99
C PHE A 234 -12.62 -12.69 1.47
N PRO A 235 -13.94 -12.91 1.31
CA PRO A 235 -14.44 -14.15 0.76
C PRO A 235 -13.99 -14.28 -0.70
N LEU A 236 -13.66 -15.50 -1.13
CA LEU A 236 -13.16 -15.81 -2.47
C LEU A 236 -14.07 -15.27 -3.58
N THR A 237 -15.39 -15.27 -3.37
CA THR A 237 -16.35 -14.71 -4.34
C THR A 237 -16.13 -13.22 -4.59
N LEU A 238 -15.87 -12.46 -3.52
CA LEU A 238 -15.54 -11.04 -3.61
C LEU A 238 -14.19 -10.84 -4.30
N VAL A 239 -13.18 -11.61 -3.90
CA VAL A 239 -11.82 -11.57 -4.50
C VAL A 239 -11.87 -11.81 -6.00
N ALA A 240 -12.57 -12.87 -6.42
CA ALA A 240 -12.71 -13.24 -7.83
C ALA A 240 -13.50 -12.19 -8.64
N SER A 241 -14.40 -11.44 -8.00
CA SER A 241 -15.11 -10.35 -8.65
C SER A 241 -14.26 -9.08 -8.76
N VAL A 242 -13.49 -8.74 -7.72
CA VAL A 242 -12.76 -7.47 -7.64
C VAL A 242 -11.43 -7.52 -8.38
N ILE A 243 -10.61 -8.54 -8.12
CA ILE A 243 -9.26 -8.64 -8.70
C ILE A 243 -9.38 -9.27 -10.08
N THR A 244 -9.14 -8.47 -11.11
CA THR A 244 -9.30 -8.88 -12.52
C THR A 244 -8.15 -8.35 -13.36
N GLY A 245 -8.11 -8.73 -14.64
CA GLY A 245 -7.22 -8.12 -15.63
C GLY A 245 -5.83 -8.74 -15.70
N TYR A 246 -5.66 -9.92 -15.13
CA TYR A 246 -4.44 -10.70 -15.29
C TYR A 246 -4.57 -11.87 -16.27
N GLY A 247 -5.77 -12.11 -16.81
CA GLY A 247 -6.07 -13.20 -17.74
C GLY A 247 -6.56 -14.44 -17.00
N HIS A 248 -7.31 -15.32 -17.68
CA HIS A 248 -8.05 -16.43 -17.05
C HIS A 248 -7.18 -17.28 -16.10
N ASP A 249 -6.06 -17.79 -16.60
CA ASP A 249 -5.20 -18.69 -15.83
C ASP A 249 -4.54 -17.97 -14.64
N PHE A 250 -4.31 -16.66 -14.75
CA PHE A 250 -3.78 -15.88 -13.65
C PHE A 250 -4.86 -15.53 -12.64
N ASP A 251 -6.05 -15.14 -13.09
CA ASP A 251 -7.19 -14.81 -12.23
C ASP A 251 -7.62 -16.04 -11.41
N GLU A 252 -7.44 -17.26 -11.93
CA GLU A 252 -7.59 -18.50 -11.14
C GLU A 252 -6.46 -18.71 -10.14
N ARG A 253 -5.20 -18.45 -10.51
CA ARG A 253 -4.07 -18.62 -9.57
C ARG A 253 -4.01 -17.55 -8.49
N ALA A 254 -4.53 -16.35 -8.75
CA ALA A 254 -4.77 -15.35 -7.73
C ALA A 254 -5.71 -15.88 -6.62
N ARG A 255 -6.53 -16.89 -6.92
CA ARG A 255 -7.39 -17.58 -5.95
C ARG A 255 -6.64 -18.67 -5.16
N GLU A 256 -5.51 -19.17 -5.63
CA GLU A 256 -4.65 -20.08 -4.86
C GLU A 256 -4.08 -19.40 -3.59
N PHE A 257 -4.08 -18.05 -3.55
CA PHE A 257 -3.74 -17.28 -2.35
C PHE A 257 -4.88 -17.25 -1.31
N CYS A 258 -6.06 -17.78 -1.64
CA CYS A 258 -7.17 -17.93 -0.71
C CYS A 258 -7.09 -19.31 -0.04
N LEU A 259 -6.92 -19.33 1.28
CA LEU A 259 -7.00 -20.56 2.08
C LEU A 259 -8.43 -20.71 2.58
N ASP A 260 -8.99 -21.92 2.45
CA ASP A 260 -10.37 -22.24 2.87
C ASP A 260 -11.44 -21.28 2.30
N GLY A 261 -11.21 -20.79 1.07
CA GLY A 261 -12.14 -19.87 0.39
C GLY A 261 -12.09 -18.42 0.90
N VAL A 262 -11.04 -18.04 1.63
CA VAL A 262 -10.83 -16.68 2.15
C VAL A 262 -9.44 -16.19 1.78
N LEU A 263 -9.35 -14.99 1.22
CA LEU A 263 -8.09 -14.26 1.12
C LEU A 263 -7.82 -13.58 2.46
N ASN A 264 -6.80 -14.05 3.18
CA ASN A 264 -6.30 -13.39 4.37
C ASN A 264 -5.05 -12.58 4.00
N MET A 265 -5.14 -11.26 4.12
CA MET A 265 -4.10 -10.35 3.64
C MET A 265 -2.80 -10.43 4.42
N THR A 266 -2.89 -10.66 5.73
CA THR A 266 -1.73 -10.90 6.57
C THR A 266 -1.09 -12.24 6.22
N GLN A 267 -1.89 -13.29 5.97
CA GLN A 267 -1.36 -14.59 5.55
C GLN A 267 -0.66 -14.51 4.18
N LEU A 268 -1.25 -13.78 3.23
CA LEU A 268 -0.63 -13.48 1.93
C LEU A 268 0.74 -12.82 2.12
N ALA A 269 0.81 -11.75 2.92
CA ALA A 269 2.06 -11.05 3.18
C ALA A 269 3.11 -11.93 3.90
N LEU A 270 2.67 -12.72 4.90
CA LEU A 270 3.51 -13.66 5.65
C LEU A 270 4.08 -14.76 4.75
N ASP A 271 3.25 -15.36 3.90
CA ASP A 271 3.67 -16.46 3.04
C ASP A 271 4.69 -16.03 2.00
N HIS A 272 4.68 -14.76 1.62
CA HIS A 272 5.43 -14.25 0.48
C HIS A 272 6.56 -13.29 0.88
N SER A 273 6.87 -13.19 2.17
CA SER A 273 7.99 -12.39 2.68
C SER A 273 9.14 -13.26 3.14
N HIS A 274 10.37 -12.82 2.83
CA HIS A 274 11.58 -13.46 3.32
C HIS A 274 11.87 -13.11 4.78
N TYR A 275 11.60 -11.86 5.15
CA TYR A 275 11.76 -11.38 6.52
C TYR A 275 10.41 -10.94 7.07
N VAL A 276 10.09 -11.43 8.27
CA VAL A 276 8.86 -11.10 8.99
C VAL A 276 9.24 -10.66 10.40
N ASN A 277 8.73 -9.51 10.83
CA ASN A 277 8.92 -9.06 12.20
C ASN A 277 7.62 -8.59 12.86
N GLY A 278 7.55 -8.80 14.17
CA GLY A 278 6.65 -8.07 15.07
C GLY A 278 7.31 -6.80 15.60
N VAL A 279 6.52 -5.97 16.27
CA VAL A 279 6.96 -4.66 16.80
C VAL A 279 7.37 -4.65 18.27
N ALA A 280 7.30 -5.79 18.94
CA ALA A 280 7.84 -5.99 20.27
C ALA A 280 8.11 -7.47 20.50
N LYS A 281 9.04 -7.82 21.38
CA LYS A 281 9.37 -9.22 21.71
C LYS A 281 8.14 -10.06 22.08
N ARG A 282 7.28 -9.53 22.96
CA ARG A 282 6.03 -10.18 23.38
C ARG A 282 5.00 -10.26 22.25
N HIS A 283 4.99 -9.27 21.36
CA HIS A 283 4.13 -9.28 20.18
C HIS A 283 4.57 -10.35 19.17
N GLY A 284 5.87 -10.48 18.93
CA GLY A 284 6.43 -11.56 18.11
C GLY A 284 6.08 -12.95 18.68
N GLU A 285 6.09 -13.12 20.00
CA GLU A 285 5.63 -14.37 20.64
C GLU A 285 4.15 -14.67 20.36
N VAL A 286 3.25 -13.68 20.47
CA VAL A 286 1.82 -13.83 20.18
C VAL A 286 1.58 -14.10 18.69
N ALA A 287 2.24 -13.36 17.80
CA ALA A 287 2.12 -13.56 16.36
C ALA A 287 2.57 -14.97 15.94
N ARG A 288 3.65 -15.51 16.54
CA ARG A 288 4.10 -16.91 16.29
C ARG A 288 3.06 -17.94 16.72
N GLN A 289 2.33 -17.68 17.80
CA GLN A 289 1.25 -18.55 18.25
C GLN A 289 0.04 -18.49 17.31
N MET A 290 -0.27 -17.32 16.74
CA MET A 290 -1.38 -17.14 15.80
C MET A 290 -1.12 -17.77 14.42
N PHE A 291 0.11 -17.66 13.90
CA PHE A 291 0.48 -18.10 12.54
C PHE A 291 1.28 -19.41 12.52
N ALA A 292 0.97 -20.33 13.43
CA ALA A 292 1.48 -21.70 13.44
C ALA A 292 3.03 -21.84 13.43
N GLN A 293 3.73 -21.13 14.32
CA GLN A 293 5.19 -21.23 14.55
C GLN A 293 6.09 -20.80 13.38
N ARG A 294 5.65 -19.88 12.52
CA ARG A 294 6.54 -19.23 11.54
C ARG A 294 7.66 -18.45 12.25
N MET A 295 8.83 -18.33 11.61
CA MET A 295 9.89 -17.45 12.13
C MET A 295 9.45 -16.00 11.97
N ILE A 296 8.97 -15.42 13.07
CA ILE A 296 8.67 -14.00 13.20
C ILE A 296 9.71 -13.46 14.17
N ASP A 297 10.58 -12.59 13.68
CA ASP A 297 11.55 -11.89 14.51
C ASP A 297 10.88 -10.74 15.26
N SER A 298 11.58 -10.16 16.22
CA SER A 298 11.15 -8.94 16.88
C SER A 298 12.26 -7.91 16.79
N ILE A 299 11.91 -6.70 16.37
CA ILE A 299 12.75 -5.51 16.56
C ILE A 299 12.53 -4.93 17.95
#